data_AF-A0A3S0BG23-F1
#
_entry.id   AF-A0A3S0BG23-F1
#
_cell.length_a   1.000
_cell.length_b   1.000
_cell.length_c   1.000
_cell.angle_alpha   90.00
_cell.angle_beta   90.00
_cell.angle_gamma   90.00
#
_symmetry.space_group_name_H-M   'P 1'
#
loop_
_entity.id
_entity.type
_entity.pdbx_description
1 polymer ?
#
loop_
_entity_poly.entity_id
_entity_poly.type
_entity_poly.pdbx_seq_one_letter_code
_entity_poly.pdbx_strand_id
1 'polypeptide(L)'
;GLIVALFSAVGLAWLVRQDAGYVLITVGNWTIETSVAAALVIGVLGFFILYKLIRYLGRLLRMPGTLRAISTRRRERKAARLLALGQKALEEGRLQAAESAFQKGIVLAETNRALYFVGAARAAHRLGAKDRRERYFEQAAKLPRDAVAIVGIARAEMLLEDDDVEGARKVLHDVQTLAPNQPRVLELQLEIASRIGDWDHALRLLPELRKRKLLDESGFHDGQIQVHRERLASTTRRGVAADVQRAWNGVPRALRNEETLLIEYVGSLREHDPAEAEKVLKAALAQKWSNPLCIAYGQLGRGDPNAQLATAEGWLSVHKDNPWLLLTLGRLAARAHKLDKARAYLEASLKITPMADTYEALGALLEEHDSPAAVTFYRAGLRLLTGRDEVHTGEALPAQKSLAT
;
A
#
# COMPACT_ATOMS: atom_id res chain seq x y z
N GLY A 1 35.30 33.30 50.74
CA GLY A 1 33.98 33.70 51.29
C GLY A 1 34.04 33.79 52.81
N LEU A 2 33.88 32.66 53.51
CA LEU A 2 33.83 32.61 54.98
C LEU A 2 35.11 33.13 55.66
N ILE A 3 36.29 32.76 55.15
CA ILE A 3 37.60 33.15 55.72
C ILE A 3 37.83 34.67 55.60
N VAL A 4 37.48 35.26 54.44
CA VAL A 4 37.59 36.72 54.24
C VAL A 4 36.63 37.46 55.17
N ALA A 5 35.39 36.99 55.31
CA ALA A 5 34.42 37.57 56.25
C ALA A 5 34.88 37.46 57.72
N LEU A 6 35.54 36.36 58.10
CA LEU A 6 36.07 36.17 59.45
C LEU A 6 37.24 37.12 59.74
N PHE A 7 38.18 37.26 58.79
CA PHE A 7 39.30 38.21 58.91
C PHE A 7 38.82 39.67 58.92
N SER A 8 37.82 40.01 58.12
CA SER A 8 37.19 41.34 58.13
C SER A 8 36.46 41.64 59.44
N ALA A 9 35.78 40.64 60.03
CA ALA A 9 35.11 40.78 61.32
C ALA A 9 36.10 40.95 62.47
N VAL A 10 37.21 40.19 62.47
CA VAL A 10 38.29 40.32 63.48
C VAL A 10 39.01 41.67 63.33
N GLY A 11 39.26 42.11 62.09
CA GLY A 11 39.86 43.42 61.82
C GLY A 11 38.98 44.59 62.28
N LEU A 12 37.67 44.53 62.05
CA LEU A 12 36.74 45.56 62.55
C LEU A 12 36.61 45.53 64.08
N ALA A 13 36.61 44.35 64.70
CA ALA A 13 36.53 44.21 66.15
C ALA A 13 37.77 44.80 66.87
N TRP A 14 38.95 44.71 66.25
CA TRP A 14 40.18 45.31 66.78
C TRP A 14 40.17 46.85 66.67
N LEU A 15 39.60 47.41 65.61
CA LEU A 15 39.53 48.86 65.36
C LEU A 15 38.57 49.59 66.32
N VAL A 16 37.51 48.92 66.80
CA VAL A 16 36.48 49.50 67.68
C VAL A 16 36.93 49.58 69.15
N ARG A 17 38.13 49.08 69.50
CA ARG A 17 38.60 48.96 70.89
C ARG A 17 39.11 50.27 71.52
N GLN A 18 39.30 51.35 70.75
CA GLN A 18 39.93 52.59 71.25
C GLN A 18 38.98 53.71 71.65
N ASP A 19 37.71 53.70 71.23
CA ASP A 19 36.64 54.53 71.80
C ASP A 19 35.29 53.86 71.49
N ALA A 20 34.65 53.28 72.50
CA ALA A 20 33.40 52.56 72.32
C ALA A 20 32.23 53.57 72.19
N GLY A 21 32.04 54.11 70.98
CA GLY A 21 30.81 54.80 70.64
C GLY A 21 29.60 53.91 70.98
N TYR A 22 28.55 54.51 71.53
CA TYR A 22 27.28 53.83 71.77
C TYR A 22 26.29 54.23 70.68
N VAL A 23 25.45 53.28 70.30
CA VAL A 23 24.32 53.50 69.39
C VAL A 23 23.08 53.51 70.26
N LEU A 24 22.44 54.67 70.33
CA LEU A 24 21.14 54.83 70.95
C LEU A 24 20.07 54.78 69.86
N ILE A 25 19.19 53.77 69.91
CA ILE A 25 18.05 53.68 69.01
C ILE A 25 16.79 53.94 69.83
N THR A 26 16.13 55.06 69.56
CA THR A 26 14.85 55.45 70.17
C THR A 26 13.72 55.23 69.19
N VAL A 27 12.79 54.31 69.50
CA VAL A 27 11.57 54.08 68.73
C VAL A 27 10.37 54.24 69.66
N GLY A 28 9.66 55.36 69.55
CA GLY A 28 8.58 55.72 70.48
C GLY A 28 9.10 55.81 71.91
N ASN A 29 8.55 55.00 72.82
CA ASN A 29 8.97 54.97 74.23
C ASN A 29 10.09 53.95 74.52
N TRP A 30 10.58 53.25 73.49
CA TRP A 30 11.62 52.24 73.65
C TRP A 30 12.98 52.85 73.30
N THR A 31 13.88 52.86 74.29
CA THR A 31 15.27 53.29 74.11
C THR A 31 16.16 52.07 74.30
N ILE A 32 16.85 51.66 73.25
CA ILE A 32 17.83 50.58 73.29
C ILE A 32 19.21 51.21 73.18
N GLU A 33 20.02 51.04 74.22
CA GLU A 33 21.42 51.46 74.25
C GLU A 33 22.30 50.24 73.99
N THR A 34 23.11 50.28 72.93
CA THR A 34 24.02 49.19 72.59
C THR A 34 25.37 49.72 72.13
N SER A 35 26.42 48.92 72.23
CA SER A 35 27.74 49.32 71.72
C SER A 35 27.75 49.26 70.18
N VAL A 36 28.56 50.12 69.55
CA VAL A 36 28.76 50.08 68.08
C VAL A 36 29.18 48.68 67.61
N ALA A 37 30.00 47.97 68.38
CA ALA A 37 30.40 46.60 68.09
C ALA A 37 29.20 45.63 68.07
N ALA A 38 28.32 45.72 69.07
CA ALA A 38 27.14 44.86 69.15
C ALA A 38 26.15 45.17 68.01
N ALA A 39 25.90 46.45 67.70
CA ALA A 39 25.06 46.87 66.58
C ALA A 39 25.57 46.32 65.25
N LEU A 40 26.89 46.35 65.02
CA LEU A 40 27.52 45.82 63.81
C LEU A 40 27.34 44.31 63.69
N VAL A 41 27.57 43.55 64.77
CA VAL A 41 27.38 42.09 64.78
C VAL A 41 25.93 41.72 64.50
N ILE A 42 24.98 42.40 65.14
CA ILE A 42 23.53 42.21 64.90
C ILE A 42 23.18 42.55 63.45
N GLY A 43 23.72 43.64 62.90
CA GLY A 43 23.50 44.04 61.52
C GLY A 43 24.02 43.02 60.51
N VAL A 44 25.25 42.51 60.71
CA VAL A 44 25.84 41.47 59.85
C VAL A 44 25.04 40.17 59.95
N LEU A 45 24.68 39.74 61.17
CA LEU A 45 23.89 38.53 61.38
C LEU A 45 22.50 38.67 60.74
N GLY A 46 21.85 39.82 60.94
CA GLY A 46 20.56 40.16 60.34
C GLY A 46 20.63 40.17 58.80
N PHE A 47 21.69 40.72 58.22
CA PHE A 47 21.92 40.70 56.78
C PHE A 47 22.04 39.27 56.25
N PHE A 48 22.82 38.39 56.91
CA PHE A 48 22.94 36.99 56.49
C PHE A 48 21.62 36.23 56.61
N ILE A 49 20.86 36.45 57.69
CA ILE A 49 19.54 35.86 57.90
C ILE A 49 18.59 36.33 56.79
N LEU A 50 18.51 37.63 56.53
CA LEU A 50 17.66 38.21 55.49
C LEU A 50 18.04 37.72 54.09
N TYR A 51 19.33 37.69 53.77
CA TYR A 51 19.84 37.15 52.51
C TYR A 51 19.46 35.68 52.31
N LYS A 52 19.63 34.86 53.35
CA LYS A 52 19.22 33.45 53.33
C LYS A 52 17.71 33.35 53.15
N LEU A 53 16.92 34.12 53.89
CA LEU A 53 15.47 34.12 53.84
C LEU A 53 14.96 34.48 52.44
N ILE A 54 15.46 35.57 51.83
CA ILE A 54 15.13 35.98 50.46
C ILE A 54 15.49 34.88 49.46
N ARG A 55 16.67 34.24 49.59
CA ARG A 55 17.08 33.16 48.67
C ARG A 55 16.27 31.87 48.85
N TYR A 56 15.83 31.56 50.07
CA TYR A 56 14.90 30.44 50.33
C TYR A 56 13.51 30.73 49.76
N LEU A 57 12.99 31.93 49.98
CA LEU A 57 11.70 32.38 49.42
C LEU A 57 11.74 32.35 47.88
N GLY A 58 12.84 32.82 47.28
CA GLY A 58 13.05 32.76 45.84
C GLY A 58 13.13 31.33 45.28
N ARG A 59 13.65 30.35 46.04
CA ARG A 59 13.60 28.93 45.65
C ARG A 59 12.19 28.34 45.78
N LEU A 60 11.48 28.67 46.85
CA LEU A 60 10.12 28.18 47.09
C LEU A 60 9.14 28.71 46.03
N LEU A 61 9.30 29.97 45.61
CA LEU A 61 8.54 30.59 44.53
C LEU A 61 8.90 30.02 43.13
N ARG A 62 10.10 29.46 42.94
CA ARG A 62 10.54 28.83 41.67
C ARG A 62 10.29 27.30 41.60
N MET A 63 10.04 26.64 42.73
CA MET A 63 9.67 25.21 42.83
C MET A 63 8.42 24.77 42.03
N PRO A 64 7.34 25.57 41.86
CA PRO A 64 6.15 25.09 41.13
C PRO A 64 6.46 24.76 39.65
N GLY A 65 7.43 25.42 39.01
CA GLY A 65 7.84 25.13 37.64
C GLY A 65 8.54 23.76 37.48
N THR A 66 9.43 23.43 38.42
CA THR A 66 10.15 22.13 38.41
C THR A 66 9.25 20.96 38.76
N LEU A 67 8.27 21.15 39.66
CA LEU A 67 7.30 20.10 40.00
C LEU A 67 6.33 19.81 38.85
N ARG A 68 5.89 20.85 38.13
CA ARG A 68 5.07 20.66 36.91
C ARG A 68 5.83 19.89 35.84
N ALA A 69 7.10 20.23 35.57
CA ALA A 69 7.93 19.52 34.59
C ALA A 69 8.17 18.03 34.96
N ILE A 70 8.30 17.71 36.25
CA ILE A 70 8.42 16.31 36.70
C ILE A 70 7.10 15.57 36.53
N SER A 71 5.98 16.24 36.84
CA SER A 71 4.63 15.68 36.68
C SER A 71 4.29 15.39 35.22
N THR A 72 4.54 16.33 34.30
CA THR A 72 4.30 16.13 32.86
C THR A 72 5.17 15.00 32.32
N ARG A 73 6.46 14.95 32.68
CA ARG A 73 7.34 13.82 32.31
C ARG A 73 6.84 12.47 32.83
N ARG A 74 6.28 12.41 34.06
CA ARG A 74 5.70 11.17 34.59
C ARG A 74 4.43 10.78 33.85
N ARG A 75 3.57 11.74 33.52
CA ARG A 75 2.35 11.51 32.72
C ARG A 75 2.70 11.01 31.32
N GLU A 76 3.65 11.63 30.65
CA GLU A 76 4.12 11.21 29.33
C GLU A 76 4.74 9.81 29.35
N ARG A 77 5.58 9.50 30.34
CA ARG A 77 6.10 8.13 30.50
C ARG A 77 4.99 7.11 30.72
N LYS A 78 3.94 7.47 31.45
CA LYS A 78 2.77 6.60 31.65
C LYS A 78 1.97 6.46 30.36
N ALA A 79 1.78 7.53 29.60
CA ALA A 79 1.12 7.51 28.31
C ALA A 79 1.88 6.61 27.31
N ALA A 80 3.20 6.75 27.20
CA ALA A 80 4.02 5.90 26.33
C ALA A 80 3.93 4.40 26.71
N ARG A 81 3.87 4.08 28.01
CA ARG A 81 3.62 2.70 28.45
C ARG A 81 2.23 2.21 28.04
N LEU A 82 1.21 3.06 28.11
CA LEU A 82 -0.13 2.74 27.65
C LEU A 82 -0.20 2.55 26.14
N LEU A 83 0.57 3.32 25.37
CA LEU A 83 0.69 3.15 23.92
C LEU A 83 1.24 1.75 23.59
N ALA A 84 2.35 1.36 24.23
CA ALA A 84 2.95 0.03 24.05
C ALA A 84 2.02 -1.10 24.50
N LEU A 85 1.35 -0.95 25.65
CA LEU A 85 0.37 -1.92 26.14
C LEU A 85 -0.85 -2.04 25.23
N GLY A 86 -1.35 -0.91 24.72
CA GLY A 86 -2.47 -0.86 23.80
C GLY A 86 -2.13 -1.55 22.48
N GLN A 87 -0.94 -1.26 21.92
CA GLN A 87 -0.48 -1.93 20.70
C GLN A 87 -0.33 -3.44 20.92
N LYS A 88 0.34 -3.85 22.01
CA LYS A 88 0.47 -5.28 22.35
C LYS A 88 -0.89 -5.96 22.45
N ALA A 89 -1.86 -5.36 23.15
CA ALA A 89 -3.19 -5.90 23.28
C ALA A 89 -3.95 -5.96 21.94
N LEU A 90 -3.71 -5.01 21.03
CA LEU A 90 -4.30 -5.00 19.69
C LEU A 90 -3.77 -6.16 18.84
N GLU A 91 -2.46 -6.42 18.87
CA GLU A 91 -1.86 -7.55 18.16
C GLU A 91 -2.29 -8.90 18.75
N GLU A 92 -2.45 -8.98 20.08
CA GLU A 92 -2.98 -10.18 20.76
C GLU A 92 -4.49 -10.37 20.56
N GLY A 93 -5.18 -9.47 19.85
CA GLY A 93 -6.64 -9.54 19.63
C GLY A 93 -7.48 -9.19 20.86
N ARG A 94 -6.88 -8.69 21.94
CA ARG A 94 -7.57 -8.22 23.15
C ARG A 94 -8.08 -6.80 22.95
N LEU A 95 -9.02 -6.64 22.04
CA LEU A 95 -9.43 -5.34 21.48
C LEU A 95 -10.00 -4.37 22.53
N GLN A 96 -10.82 -4.83 23.47
CA GLN A 96 -11.37 -3.97 24.53
C GLN A 96 -10.27 -3.45 25.47
N ALA A 97 -9.27 -4.29 25.77
CA ALA A 97 -8.13 -3.89 26.59
C ALA A 97 -7.25 -2.88 25.85
N ALA A 98 -7.05 -3.09 24.54
CA ALA A 98 -6.35 -2.15 23.68
C ALA A 98 -7.04 -0.77 23.66
N GLU A 99 -8.34 -0.75 23.37
CA GLU A 99 -9.14 0.47 23.33
C GLU A 99 -9.08 1.22 24.67
N SER A 100 -9.24 0.51 25.80
CA SER A 100 -9.14 1.12 27.14
C SER A 100 -7.75 1.72 27.42
N ALA A 101 -6.68 1.06 26.98
CA ALA A 101 -5.32 1.58 27.14
C ALA A 101 -5.12 2.86 26.33
N PHE A 102 -5.57 2.89 25.07
CA PHE A 102 -5.48 4.08 24.22
C PHE A 102 -6.33 5.24 24.76
N GLN A 103 -7.57 4.98 25.20
CA GLN A 103 -8.42 5.98 25.85
C GLN A 103 -7.73 6.64 27.06
N LYS A 104 -7.13 5.84 27.95
CA LYS A 104 -6.35 6.35 29.09
C LYS A 104 -5.15 7.17 28.61
N GLY A 105 -4.52 6.76 27.51
CA GLY A 105 -3.43 7.48 26.85
C GLY A 105 -3.87 8.86 26.32
N ILE A 106 -5.04 8.96 25.67
CA ILE A 106 -5.59 10.23 25.13
C ILE A 106 -5.69 11.32 26.20
N VAL A 107 -6.02 10.94 27.44
CA VAL A 107 -6.17 11.86 28.59
C VAL A 107 -4.82 12.28 29.17
N LEU A 108 -3.81 11.40 29.12
CA LEU A 108 -2.52 11.61 29.76
C LEU A 108 -1.44 12.20 28.85
N ALA A 109 -1.52 11.93 27.54
CA ALA A 109 -0.56 12.38 26.55
C ALA A 109 -0.78 13.86 26.22
N GLU A 110 0.29 14.65 26.29
CA GLU A 110 0.32 16.03 25.80
C GLU A 110 0.88 16.07 24.36
N THR A 111 1.75 15.11 24.02
CA THR A 111 2.36 14.93 22.70
C THR A 111 1.84 13.68 21.97
N ASN A 112 1.93 13.67 20.64
CA ASN A 112 1.57 12.52 19.79
C ASN A 112 0.17 11.93 20.03
N ARG A 113 -0.79 12.77 20.47
CA ARG A 113 -2.16 12.34 20.80
C ARG A 113 -2.87 11.63 19.64
N ALA A 114 -2.53 11.97 18.40
CA ALA A 114 -3.03 11.30 17.20
C ALA A 114 -2.86 9.78 17.23
N LEU A 115 -1.70 9.28 17.69
CA LEU A 115 -1.42 7.83 17.72
C LEU A 115 -2.39 7.08 18.64
N TYR A 116 -2.78 7.70 19.75
CA TYR A 116 -3.74 7.10 20.67
C TYR A 116 -5.16 7.13 20.11
N PHE A 117 -5.56 8.20 19.43
CA PHE A 117 -6.85 8.24 18.73
C PHE A 117 -6.91 7.20 17.61
N VAL A 118 -5.85 7.07 16.80
CA VAL A 118 -5.76 6.03 15.76
C VAL A 118 -5.83 4.63 16.36
N GLY A 119 -5.08 4.37 17.43
CA GLY A 119 -5.12 3.07 18.12
C GLY A 119 -6.51 2.74 18.69
N ALA A 120 -7.16 3.71 19.34
CA ALA A 120 -8.53 3.55 19.85
C ALA A 120 -9.55 3.31 18.73
N ALA A 121 -9.45 4.07 17.63
CA ALA A 121 -10.28 3.90 16.45
C ALA A 121 -10.08 2.53 15.80
N ARG A 122 -8.84 2.04 15.69
CA ARG A 122 -8.53 0.71 15.12
C ARG A 122 -9.07 -0.42 16.01
N ALA A 123 -8.94 -0.29 17.33
CA ALA A 123 -9.53 -1.24 18.27
C ALA A 123 -11.07 -1.27 18.16
N ALA A 124 -11.71 -0.10 18.11
CA ALA A 124 -13.15 0.00 17.92
C ALA A 124 -13.63 -0.53 16.56
N HIS A 125 -12.86 -0.29 15.49
CA HIS A 125 -13.13 -0.81 14.15
C HIS A 125 -13.14 -2.34 14.13
N ARG A 126 -12.11 -2.97 14.69
CA ARG A 126 -12.03 -4.45 14.79
C ARG A 126 -13.09 -5.05 15.72
N LEU A 127 -13.65 -4.27 16.64
CA LEU A 127 -14.81 -4.66 17.47
C LEU A 127 -16.16 -4.50 16.74
N GLY A 128 -16.18 -3.96 15.52
CA GLY A 128 -17.41 -3.63 14.81
C GLY A 128 -18.13 -2.39 15.37
N ALA A 129 -17.52 -1.64 16.29
CA ALA A 129 -18.14 -0.49 16.96
C ALA A 129 -17.95 0.81 16.15
N LYS A 130 -18.62 0.92 15.00
CA LYS A 130 -18.48 2.04 14.06
C LYS A 130 -18.77 3.43 14.69
N ASP A 131 -19.78 3.53 15.55
CA ASP A 131 -20.11 4.79 16.25
C ASP A 131 -18.97 5.27 17.16
N ARG A 132 -18.33 4.34 17.89
CA ARG A 132 -17.20 4.67 18.77
C ARG A 132 -15.98 5.06 17.96
N ARG A 133 -15.71 4.35 16.86
CA ARG A 133 -14.66 4.70 15.89
C ARG A 133 -14.82 6.14 15.41
N GLU A 134 -16.01 6.51 14.94
CA GLU A 134 -16.26 7.86 14.40
C GLU A 134 -16.09 8.94 15.47
N ARG A 135 -16.56 8.71 16.69
CA ARG A 135 -16.35 9.65 17.82
C ARG A 135 -14.87 9.91 18.10
N TYR A 136 -13.98 8.94 17.90
CA TYR A 136 -12.53 9.18 18.05
C TYR A 136 -11.99 10.09 16.94
N PHE A 137 -12.46 9.93 15.70
CA PHE A 137 -12.08 10.79 14.59
C PHE A 137 -12.59 12.22 14.76
N GLU A 138 -13.84 12.40 15.20
CA GLU A 138 -14.41 13.71 15.52
C GLU A 138 -13.62 14.42 16.63
N GLN A 139 -13.23 13.70 17.68
CA GLN A 139 -12.40 14.27 18.75
C GLN A 139 -11.00 14.64 18.26
N ALA A 140 -10.41 13.80 17.39
CA ALA A 140 -9.10 14.04 16.81
C ALA A 140 -9.06 15.22 15.84
N ALA A 141 -10.21 15.64 15.28
CA ALA A 141 -10.29 16.82 14.40
C ALA A 141 -9.89 18.14 15.12
N LYS A 142 -9.84 18.15 16.45
CA LYS A 142 -9.40 19.29 17.27
C LYS A 142 -7.88 19.36 17.47
N LEU A 143 -7.14 18.39 16.94
CA LEU A 143 -5.68 18.33 17.06
C LEU A 143 -5.00 19.30 16.08
N PRO A 144 -3.70 19.58 16.26
CA PRO A 144 -2.90 20.30 15.27
C PRO A 144 -2.96 19.66 13.86
N ARG A 145 -2.70 20.46 12.83
CA ARG A 145 -2.90 20.10 11.41
C ARG A 145 -2.17 18.80 10.99
N ASP A 146 -0.94 18.64 11.44
CA ASP A 146 -0.10 17.46 11.19
C ASP A 146 -0.67 16.20 11.84
N ALA A 147 -1.16 16.32 13.07
CA ALA A 147 -1.83 15.25 13.80
C ALA A 147 -3.16 14.84 13.12
N VAL A 148 -3.94 15.80 12.61
CA VAL A 148 -5.17 15.54 11.87
C VAL A 148 -4.89 14.74 10.59
N ALA A 149 -3.81 15.05 9.87
CA ALA A 149 -3.44 14.30 8.66
C ALA A 149 -3.16 12.81 8.96
N ILE A 150 -2.45 12.51 10.06
CA ILE A 150 -2.18 11.12 10.49
C ILE A 150 -3.49 10.37 10.78
N VAL A 151 -4.42 11.02 11.49
CA VAL A 151 -5.71 10.42 11.80
C VAL A 151 -6.55 10.21 10.53
N GLY A 152 -6.52 11.17 9.60
CA GLY A 152 -7.22 11.06 8.33
C GLY A 152 -6.73 9.90 7.46
N ILE A 153 -5.42 9.63 7.43
CA ILE A 153 -4.86 8.45 6.74
C ILE A 153 -5.44 7.16 7.33
N ALA A 154 -5.38 7.02 8.66
CA ALA A 154 -5.92 5.83 9.32
C ALA A 154 -7.44 5.68 9.12
N ARG A 155 -8.17 6.79 9.04
CA ARG A 155 -9.60 6.78 8.72
C ARG A 155 -9.86 6.30 7.29
N ALA A 156 -9.09 6.78 6.31
CA ALA A 156 -9.21 6.35 4.92
C ALA A 156 -8.92 4.85 4.77
N GLU A 157 -7.89 4.33 5.46
CA GLU A 157 -7.60 2.89 5.52
C GLU A 157 -8.81 2.07 6.02
N MET A 158 -9.38 2.46 7.16
CA MET A 158 -10.52 1.74 7.75
C MET A 158 -11.79 1.84 6.89
N LEU A 159 -11.93 2.90 6.08
CA LEU A 159 -13.03 3.02 5.12
C LEU A 159 -12.83 2.09 3.92
N LEU A 160 -11.60 1.92 3.44
CA LEU A 160 -11.28 0.92 2.40
C LEU A 160 -11.44 -0.52 2.88
N GLU A 161 -11.11 -0.79 4.15
CA GLU A 161 -11.37 -2.08 4.82
C GLU A 161 -12.89 -2.36 4.90
N ASP A 162 -13.71 -1.33 5.09
CA ASP A 162 -15.18 -1.39 5.08
C ASP A 162 -15.79 -1.39 3.65
N ASP A 163 -14.96 -1.39 2.59
CA ASP A 163 -15.34 -1.21 1.17
C ASP A 163 -16.08 0.12 0.86
N ASP A 164 -15.99 1.11 1.75
CA ASP A 164 -16.47 2.48 1.53
C ASP A 164 -15.42 3.32 0.79
N VAL A 165 -15.24 3.02 -0.50
CA VAL A 165 -14.26 3.67 -1.37
C VAL A 165 -14.56 5.17 -1.54
N GLU A 166 -15.83 5.54 -1.59
CA GLU A 166 -16.27 6.93 -1.73
C GLU A 166 -15.98 7.76 -0.47
N GLY A 167 -16.26 7.21 0.71
CA GLY A 167 -15.88 7.80 1.99
C GLY A 167 -14.36 7.97 2.09
N ALA A 168 -13.60 6.93 1.76
CA ALA A 168 -12.13 6.97 1.77
C ALA A 168 -11.58 8.06 0.84
N ARG A 169 -12.14 8.18 -0.37
CA ARG A 169 -11.76 9.21 -1.35
C ARG A 169 -11.96 10.63 -0.84
N LYS A 170 -13.10 10.90 -0.18
CA LYS A 170 -13.39 12.22 0.41
C LYS A 170 -12.39 12.56 1.52
N VAL A 171 -12.17 11.64 2.45
CA VAL A 171 -11.21 11.84 3.55
C VAL A 171 -9.80 12.06 3.01
N LEU A 172 -9.38 11.28 2.01
CA LEU A 172 -8.03 11.39 1.47
C LEU A 172 -7.81 12.69 0.68
N HIS A 173 -8.86 13.24 0.04
CA HIS A 173 -8.80 14.56 -0.58
C HIS A 173 -8.46 15.65 0.45
N ASP A 174 -9.14 15.66 1.60
CA ASP A 174 -8.84 16.60 2.68
C ASP A 174 -7.42 16.40 3.20
N VAL A 175 -7.01 15.15 3.45
CA VAL A 175 -5.64 14.81 3.89
C VAL A 175 -4.58 15.29 2.91
N GLN A 176 -4.84 15.22 1.60
CA GLN A 176 -3.92 15.70 0.57
C GLN A 176 -3.65 17.21 0.69
N THR A 177 -4.66 18.01 1.06
CA THR A 177 -4.45 19.45 1.30
C THR A 177 -3.59 19.71 2.54
N LEU A 178 -3.62 18.81 3.53
CA LEU A 178 -2.87 18.94 4.77
C LEU A 178 -1.43 18.41 4.62
N ALA A 179 -1.26 17.31 3.89
CA ALA A 179 0.00 16.58 3.78
C ALA A 179 0.14 15.88 2.41
N PRO A 180 0.31 16.63 1.31
CA PRO A 180 0.25 16.11 -0.07
C PRO A 180 1.37 15.13 -0.42
N ASN A 181 2.46 15.15 0.35
CA ASN A 181 3.70 14.44 0.03
C ASN A 181 3.96 13.23 0.93
N GLN A 182 2.96 12.73 1.67
CA GLN A 182 3.16 11.56 2.51
C GLN A 182 3.10 10.26 1.67
N PRO A 183 4.07 9.34 1.83
CA PRO A 183 4.09 8.06 1.12
C PRO A 183 2.77 7.29 1.15
N ARG A 184 2.19 7.16 2.35
CA ARG A 184 0.96 6.39 2.55
C ARG A 184 -0.25 7.00 1.83
N VAL A 185 -0.27 8.32 1.65
CA VAL A 185 -1.33 9.01 0.90
C VAL A 185 -1.29 8.59 -0.57
N LEU A 186 -0.10 8.50 -1.17
CA LEU A 186 0.05 8.09 -2.57
C LEU A 186 -0.37 6.62 -2.79
N GLU A 187 -0.02 5.73 -1.86
CA GLU A 187 -0.46 4.32 -1.90
C GLU A 187 -1.98 4.22 -1.86
N LEU A 188 -2.63 4.92 -0.91
CA LEU A 188 -4.08 4.93 -0.79
C LEU A 188 -4.76 5.56 -2.01
N GLN A 189 -4.16 6.58 -2.62
CA GLN A 189 -4.66 7.16 -3.87
C GLN A 189 -4.61 6.16 -5.03
N LEU A 190 -3.53 5.38 -5.14
CA LEU A 190 -3.42 4.34 -6.16
C LEU A 190 -4.46 3.24 -5.94
N GLU A 191 -4.65 2.81 -4.70
CA GLU A 191 -5.67 1.81 -4.36
C GLU A 191 -7.07 2.31 -4.69
N ILE A 192 -7.43 3.53 -4.26
CA ILE A 192 -8.73 4.15 -4.56
C ILE A 192 -8.93 4.28 -6.06
N ALA A 193 -7.95 4.81 -6.79
CA ALA A 193 -8.01 4.97 -8.25
C ALA A 193 -8.23 3.63 -8.94
N SER A 194 -7.56 2.57 -8.48
CA SER A 194 -7.73 1.22 -9.01
C SER A 194 -9.11 0.64 -8.71
N ARG A 195 -9.66 0.84 -7.50
CA ARG A 195 -11.01 0.35 -7.14
C ARG A 195 -12.14 1.04 -7.91
N ILE A 196 -12.01 2.34 -8.18
CA ILE A 196 -13.03 3.10 -8.96
C ILE A 196 -12.83 3.01 -10.48
N GLY A 197 -11.76 2.37 -10.94
CA GLY A 197 -11.43 2.28 -12.37
C GLY A 197 -10.90 3.58 -13.00
N ASP A 198 -10.36 4.51 -12.20
CA ASP A 198 -9.67 5.71 -12.69
C ASP A 198 -8.22 5.37 -13.05
N TRP A 199 -8.08 4.59 -14.11
CA TRP A 199 -6.78 4.07 -14.57
C TRP A 199 -5.85 5.18 -15.07
N ASP A 200 -6.39 6.28 -15.59
CA ASP A 200 -5.57 7.41 -16.02
C ASP A 200 -4.91 8.10 -14.82
N HIS A 201 -5.61 8.21 -13.69
CA HIS A 201 -5.00 8.68 -12.45
C HIS A 201 -3.99 7.67 -11.87
N ALA A 202 -4.32 6.38 -11.86
CA ALA A 202 -3.39 5.34 -11.43
C ALA A 202 -2.05 5.40 -12.20
N LEU A 203 -2.09 5.57 -13.53
CA LEU A 203 -0.89 5.71 -14.36
C LEU A 203 -0.04 6.96 -14.01
N ARG A 204 -0.68 8.06 -13.56
CA ARG A 204 0.04 9.25 -13.11
C ARG A 204 0.71 9.07 -11.75
N LEU A 205 0.18 8.19 -10.90
CA LEU A 205 0.71 7.94 -9.55
C LEU A 205 1.93 7.00 -9.56
N LEU A 206 1.98 6.02 -10.48
CA LEU A 206 3.08 5.04 -10.53
C LEU A 206 4.48 5.68 -10.61
N PRO A 207 4.75 6.69 -11.48
CA PRO A 207 6.06 7.34 -11.52
C PRO A 207 6.44 8.07 -10.23
N GLU A 208 5.45 8.66 -9.54
CA GLU A 208 5.66 9.34 -8.26
C GLU A 208 5.99 8.34 -7.14
N LEU A 209 5.33 7.18 -7.13
CA LEU A 209 5.65 6.08 -6.21
C LEU A 209 7.06 5.54 -6.44
N ARG A 210 7.46 5.35 -7.71
CA ARG A 210 8.84 4.95 -8.07
C ARG A 210 9.87 5.98 -7.63
N LYS A 211 9.64 7.26 -7.94
CA LYS A 211 10.54 8.37 -7.58
C LYS A 211 10.80 8.45 -6.07
N ARG A 212 9.82 8.05 -5.27
CA ARG A 212 9.88 8.03 -3.80
C ARG A 212 10.35 6.70 -3.22
N LYS A 213 10.76 5.75 -4.06
CA LYS A 213 11.22 4.40 -3.66
C LYS A 213 10.17 3.59 -2.89
N LEU A 214 8.89 3.85 -3.17
CA LEU A 214 7.77 3.03 -2.68
C LEU A 214 7.51 1.83 -3.57
N LEU A 215 7.94 1.92 -4.83
CA LEU A 215 8.06 0.81 -5.76
C LEU A 215 9.53 0.69 -6.17
N ASP A 216 10.03 -0.53 -6.18
CA ASP A 216 11.26 -0.86 -6.87
C ASP A 216 11.01 -0.94 -8.40
N GLU A 217 12.05 -1.20 -9.18
CA GLU A 217 11.90 -1.20 -10.65
C GLU A 217 10.99 -2.34 -11.13
N SER A 218 11.02 -3.49 -10.44
CA SER A 218 10.11 -4.62 -10.73
C SER A 218 8.67 -4.25 -10.43
N GLY A 219 8.37 -3.76 -9.21
CA GLY A 219 7.01 -3.38 -8.82
C GLY A 219 6.45 -2.23 -9.65
N PHE A 220 7.30 -1.30 -10.11
CA PHE A 220 6.88 -0.28 -11.06
C PHE A 220 6.50 -0.88 -12.41
N HIS A 221 7.34 -1.75 -12.97
CA HIS A 221 7.07 -2.43 -14.24
C HIS A 221 5.78 -3.26 -14.18
N ASP A 222 5.64 -4.11 -13.16
CA ASP A 222 4.46 -4.96 -12.97
C ASP A 222 3.19 -4.12 -12.76
N GLY A 223 3.30 -3.05 -11.97
CA GLY A 223 2.22 -2.09 -11.75
C GLY A 223 1.78 -1.40 -13.05
N GLN A 224 2.71 -1.02 -13.92
CA GLN A 224 2.37 -0.43 -15.22
C GLN A 224 1.63 -1.43 -16.12
N ILE A 225 2.10 -2.68 -16.19
CA ILE A 225 1.44 -3.74 -16.96
C ILE A 225 0.02 -3.93 -16.46
N GLN A 226 -0.17 -4.10 -15.15
CA GLN A 226 -1.48 -4.35 -14.58
C GLN A 226 -2.45 -3.17 -14.83
N VAL A 227 -2.03 -1.92 -14.60
CA VAL A 227 -2.90 -0.76 -14.81
C VAL A 227 -3.23 -0.57 -16.30
N HIS A 228 -2.28 -0.78 -17.21
CA HIS A 228 -2.57 -0.70 -18.65
C HIS A 228 -3.52 -1.80 -19.12
N ARG A 229 -3.37 -3.03 -18.60
CA ARG A 229 -4.27 -4.15 -18.88
C ARG A 229 -5.70 -3.83 -18.43
N GLU A 230 -5.90 -3.39 -17.20
CA GLU A 230 -7.22 -3.03 -16.69
C GLU A 230 -7.85 -1.85 -17.44
N ARG A 231 -7.01 -0.87 -17.82
CA ARG A 231 -7.45 0.24 -18.68
C ARG A 231 -7.96 -0.25 -20.02
N LEU A 232 -7.23 -1.15 -20.69
CA LEU A 232 -7.67 -1.77 -21.95
C LEU A 232 -8.99 -2.52 -21.75
N ALA A 233 -9.05 -3.43 -20.78
CA ALA A 233 -10.27 -4.20 -20.48
C ALA A 233 -11.47 -3.30 -20.19
N SER A 234 -11.29 -2.19 -19.46
CA SER A 234 -12.35 -1.22 -19.18
C SER A 234 -12.82 -0.48 -20.43
N THR A 235 -11.92 -0.14 -21.35
CA THR A 235 -12.28 0.49 -22.63
C THR A 235 -13.02 -0.46 -23.55
N THR A 236 -12.62 -1.73 -23.57
CA THR A 236 -13.26 -2.78 -24.36
C THR A 236 -14.71 -3.01 -23.92
N ARG A 237 -14.97 -3.04 -22.60
CA ARG A 237 -16.35 -3.15 -22.08
C ARG A 237 -17.25 -1.99 -22.49
N ARG A 238 -16.71 -0.81 -22.82
CA ARG A 238 -17.49 0.33 -23.33
C ARG A 238 -17.82 0.21 -24.83
N GLY A 239 -17.15 -0.68 -25.56
CA GLY A 239 -17.51 -1.07 -26.93
C GLY A 239 -17.10 -0.10 -28.04
N VAL A 240 -16.18 0.85 -27.79
CA VAL A 240 -15.72 1.82 -28.79
C VAL A 240 -14.30 1.49 -29.25
N ALA A 241 -14.16 1.01 -30.49
CA ALA A 241 -12.86 0.63 -31.07
C ALA A 241 -11.79 1.72 -30.98
N ALA A 242 -12.19 2.97 -31.26
CA ALA A 242 -11.32 4.13 -31.22
C ALA A 242 -10.78 4.39 -29.79
N ASP A 243 -11.52 4.02 -28.75
CA ASP A 243 -11.10 4.19 -27.35
C ASP A 243 -10.03 3.17 -26.98
N VAL A 244 -10.19 1.92 -27.45
CA VAL A 244 -9.21 0.85 -27.28
C VAL A 244 -7.89 1.21 -27.98
N GLN A 245 -7.97 1.70 -29.22
CA GLN A 245 -6.77 2.16 -29.95
C GLN A 245 -6.10 3.37 -29.27
N ARG A 246 -6.89 4.36 -28.81
CA ARG A 246 -6.35 5.49 -28.02
C ARG A 246 -5.70 5.00 -26.73
N ALA A 247 -6.30 4.02 -26.06
CA ALA A 247 -5.75 3.45 -24.84
C ALA A 247 -4.41 2.75 -25.10
N TRP A 248 -4.34 1.92 -26.14
CA TRP A 248 -3.11 1.26 -26.60
C TRP A 248 -2.02 2.23 -27.02
N ASN A 249 -2.38 3.31 -27.72
CA ASN A 249 -1.42 4.35 -28.11
C ASN A 249 -0.80 5.07 -26.91
N GLY A 250 -1.48 5.07 -25.75
CA GLY A 250 -0.94 5.56 -24.49
C GLY A 250 0.02 4.60 -23.78
N VAL A 251 0.10 3.33 -24.20
CA VAL A 251 1.03 2.35 -23.61
C VAL A 251 2.47 2.71 -24.05
N PRO A 252 3.44 2.82 -23.13
CA PRO A 252 4.85 3.05 -23.44
C PRO A 252 5.41 1.98 -24.39
N ARG A 253 6.27 2.38 -25.34
CA ARG A 253 6.85 1.44 -26.33
C ARG A 253 7.55 0.24 -25.71
N ALA A 254 8.20 0.42 -24.55
CA ALA A 254 8.85 -0.67 -23.82
C ALA A 254 7.85 -1.76 -23.39
N LEU A 255 6.61 -1.39 -23.07
CA LEU A 255 5.56 -2.31 -22.61
C LEU A 255 4.70 -2.87 -23.74
N ARG A 256 4.76 -2.29 -24.95
CA ARG A 256 3.96 -2.78 -26.10
C ARG A 256 4.39 -4.15 -26.60
N ASN A 257 5.63 -4.53 -26.30
CA ASN A 257 6.17 -5.85 -26.63
C ASN A 257 5.89 -6.89 -25.53
N GLU A 258 5.27 -6.48 -24.42
CA GLU A 258 4.82 -7.41 -23.40
C GLU A 258 3.68 -8.25 -23.96
N GLU A 259 3.92 -9.55 -24.01
CA GLU A 259 3.05 -10.52 -24.67
C GLU A 259 1.64 -10.51 -24.08
N THR A 260 1.54 -10.41 -22.75
CA THR A 260 0.27 -10.37 -22.01
C THR A 260 -0.58 -9.17 -22.39
N LEU A 261 0.02 -7.97 -22.49
CA LEU A 261 -0.67 -6.75 -22.92
C LEU A 261 -1.10 -6.81 -24.38
N LEU A 262 -0.24 -7.38 -25.24
CA LEU A 262 -0.53 -7.52 -26.65
C LEU A 262 -1.72 -8.47 -26.89
N ILE A 263 -1.78 -9.59 -26.17
CA ILE A 263 -2.91 -10.52 -26.22
C ILE A 263 -4.20 -9.83 -25.78
N GLU A 264 -4.18 -9.06 -24.69
CA GLU A 264 -5.36 -8.33 -24.21
C GLU A 264 -5.84 -7.29 -25.23
N TYR A 265 -4.90 -6.55 -25.85
CA TYR A 265 -5.20 -5.57 -26.88
C TYR A 265 -5.80 -6.21 -28.13
N VAL A 266 -5.21 -7.30 -28.61
CA VAL A 266 -5.72 -8.04 -29.77
C VAL A 266 -7.09 -8.66 -29.47
N GLY A 267 -7.29 -9.22 -28.28
CA GLY A 267 -8.58 -9.72 -27.83
C GLY A 267 -9.65 -8.63 -27.83
N SER A 268 -9.27 -7.41 -27.44
CA SER A 268 -10.13 -6.24 -27.48
C SER A 268 -10.46 -5.76 -28.90
N LEU A 269 -9.50 -5.86 -29.82
CA LEU A 269 -9.73 -5.53 -31.24
C LEU A 269 -10.57 -6.58 -31.97
N ARG A 270 -10.53 -7.85 -31.55
CA ARG A 270 -11.18 -8.97 -32.25
C ARG A 270 -12.64 -8.71 -32.63
N GLU A 271 -13.41 -8.05 -31.76
CA GLU A 271 -14.83 -7.78 -31.98
C GLU A 271 -15.11 -6.50 -32.78
N HIS A 272 -14.16 -5.57 -32.81
CA HIS A 272 -14.37 -4.23 -33.33
C HIS A 272 -13.57 -3.92 -34.61
N ASP A 273 -12.37 -4.48 -34.73
CA ASP A 273 -11.46 -4.34 -35.87
C ASP A 273 -10.58 -5.60 -36.01
N PRO A 274 -11.15 -6.71 -36.52
CA PRO A 274 -10.43 -7.97 -36.65
C PRO A 274 -9.27 -7.90 -37.66
N ALA A 275 -9.33 -6.98 -38.63
CA ALA A 275 -8.26 -6.80 -39.62
C ALA A 275 -7.01 -6.19 -38.96
N GLU A 276 -7.18 -5.16 -38.12
CA GLU A 276 -6.06 -4.61 -37.36
C GLU A 276 -5.54 -5.62 -36.32
N ALA A 277 -6.43 -6.38 -35.67
CA ALA A 277 -6.04 -7.44 -34.74
C ALA A 277 -5.10 -8.47 -35.40
N GLU A 278 -5.47 -8.93 -36.61
CA GLU A 278 -4.67 -9.86 -37.39
C GLU A 278 -3.31 -9.27 -37.78
N LYS A 279 -3.30 -8.02 -38.26
CA LYS A 279 -2.09 -7.31 -38.65
C LYS A 279 -1.11 -7.13 -37.49
N VAL A 280 -1.62 -6.77 -36.30
CA VAL A 280 -0.83 -6.61 -35.07
C VAL A 280 -0.17 -7.93 -34.68
N LEU A 281 -0.91 -9.03 -34.68
CA LEU A 281 -0.35 -10.36 -34.37
C LEU A 281 0.71 -10.80 -35.37
N LYS A 282 0.48 -10.62 -36.68
CA LYS A 282 1.48 -10.94 -37.72
C LYS A 282 2.77 -10.18 -37.51
N ALA A 283 2.69 -8.88 -37.25
CA ALA A 283 3.86 -8.04 -37.01
C ALA A 283 4.63 -8.49 -35.76
N ALA A 284 3.93 -8.80 -34.67
CA ALA A 284 4.56 -9.27 -33.43
C ALA A 284 5.24 -10.63 -33.58
N LEU A 285 4.56 -11.61 -34.22
CA LEU A 285 5.12 -12.93 -34.51
C LEU A 285 6.34 -12.87 -35.45
N ALA A 286 6.34 -11.95 -36.42
CA ALA A 286 7.49 -11.73 -37.29
C ALA A 286 8.69 -11.12 -36.56
N GLN A 287 8.45 -10.29 -35.53
CA GLN A 287 9.52 -9.71 -34.72
C GLN A 287 10.11 -10.72 -33.73
N LYS A 288 9.25 -11.44 -33.00
CA LYS A 288 9.65 -12.46 -32.03
C LYS A 288 8.58 -13.53 -31.97
N TRP A 289 8.96 -14.75 -32.31
CA TRP A 289 8.06 -15.89 -32.20
C TRP A 289 7.59 -16.08 -30.76
N SER A 290 6.29 -16.34 -30.59
CA SER A 290 5.64 -16.59 -29.31
C SER A 290 4.49 -17.58 -29.50
N ASN A 291 4.48 -18.64 -28.70
CA ASN A 291 3.44 -19.66 -28.78
C ASN A 291 2.06 -19.11 -28.38
N PRO A 292 1.92 -18.32 -27.30
CA PRO A 292 0.62 -17.73 -26.97
C PRO A 292 0.11 -16.72 -28.02
N LEU A 293 0.99 -15.93 -28.66
CA LEU A 293 0.58 -15.07 -29.79
C LEU A 293 0.13 -15.89 -31.00
N CYS A 294 0.79 -17.03 -31.26
CA CYS A 294 0.38 -17.95 -32.30
C CYS A 294 -1.03 -18.53 -32.02
N ILE A 295 -1.29 -18.95 -30.78
CA ILE A 295 -2.62 -19.42 -30.36
C ILE A 295 -3.67 -18.32 -30.52
N ALA A 296 -3.35 -17.10 -30.08
CA ALA A 296 -4.24 -15.93 -30.21
C ALA A 296 -4.60 -15.66 -31.68
N TYR A 297 -3.67 -15.88 -32.61
CA TYR A 297 -3.91 -15.77 -34.06
C TYR A 297 -4.97 -16.77 -34.54
N GLY A 298 -4.89 -18.03 -34.09
CA GLY A 298 -5.90 -19.04 -34.39
C GLY A 298 -7.28 -18.76 -33.78
N GLN A 299 -7.30 -18.01 -32.67
CA GLN A 299 -8.51 -17.69 -31.89
C GLN A 299 -9.19 -16.36 -32.31
N LEU A 300 -8.70 -15.69 -33.35
CA LEU A 300 -9.33 -14.46 -33.86
C LEU A 300 -10.79 -14.68 -34.28
N GLY A 301 -11.13 -15.86 -34.82
CA GLY A 301 -12.51 -16.24 -35.16
C GLY A 301 -13.21 -15.37 -36.22
N ARG A 302 -12.53 -14.36 -36.76
CA ARG A 302 -13.02 -13.37 -37.74
C ARG A 302 -11.97 -13.18 -38.84
N GLY A 303 -12.38 -12.58 -39.96
CA GLY A 303 -11.53 -12.40 -41.14
C GLY A 303 -11.51 -13.62 -42.06
N ASP A 304 -10.71 -13.57 -43.13
CA ASP A 304 -10.63 -14.63 -44.14
C ASP A 304 -9.86 -15.85 -43.59
N PRO A 305 -10.53 -16.99 -43.35
CA PRO A 305 -9.88 -18.18 -42.82
C PRO A 305 -8.84 -18.80 -43.78
N ASN A 306 -9.02 -18.65 -45.09
CA ASN A 306 -8.08 -19.21 -46.07
C ASN A 306 -6.78 -18.42 -46.10
N ALA A 307 -6.87 -17.09 -46.11
CA ALA A 307 -5.69 -16.22 -46.05
C ALA A 307 -4.94 -16.37 -44.71
N GLN A 308 -5.67 -16.51 -43.60
CA GLN A 308 -5.08 -16.75 -42.29
C GLN A 308 -4.36 -18.10 -42.21
N LEU A 309 -5.00 -19.16 -42.72
CA LEU A 309 -4.38 -20.48 -42.80
C LEU A 309 -3.12 -20.44 -43.66
N ALA A 310 -3.16 -19.84 -44.85
CA ALA A 310 -1.99 -19.74 -45.73
C ALA A 310 -0.83 -18.98 -45.08
N THR A 311 -1.14 -17.91 -44.33
CA THR A 311 -0.14 -17.17 -43.56
C THR A 311 0.50 -18.07 -42.49
N ALA A 312 -0.32 -18.77 -41.70
CA ALA A 312 0.15 -19.64 -40.65
C ALA A 312 0.93 -20.87 -41.17
N GLU A 313 0.53 -21.43 -42.32
CA GLU A 313 1.26 -22.52 -43.00
C GLU A 313 2.67 -22.06 -43.39
N GLY A 314 2.85 -20.78 -43.73
CA GLY A 314 4.18 -20.20 -43.98
C GLY A 314 5.13 -20.30 -42.79
N TRP A 315 4.62 -20.26 -41.55
CA TRP A 315 5.41 -20.38 -40.33
C TRP A 315 5.94 -21.80 -40.09
N LEU A 316 5.35 -22.82 -40.71
CA LEU A 316 5.85 -24.20 -40.63
C LEU A 316 7.27 -24.32 -41.16
N SER A 317 7.70 -23.47 -42.10
CA SER A 317 9.08 -23.52 -42.62
C SER A 317 10.14 -23.44 -41.52
N VAL A 318 9.86 -22.68 -40.45
CA VAL A 318 10.74 -22.44 -39.30
C VAL A 318 10.32 -23.25 -38.07
N HIS A 319 9.01 -23.48 -37.87
CA HIS A 319 8.44 -24.05 -36.64
C HIS A 319 7.69 -25.39 -36.87
N LYS A 320 8.27 -26.30 -37.67
CA LYS A 320 7.64 -27.57 -38.12
C LYS A 320 7.00 -28.40 -37.01
N ASP A 321 7.73 -28.60 -35.91
CA ASP A 321 7.32 -29.50 -34.81
C ASP A 321 6.76 -28.73 -33.61
N ASN A 322 6.25 -27.52 -33.82
CA ASN A 322 5.67 -26.72 -32.74
C ASN A 322 4.20 -27.14 -32.51
N PRO A 323 3.85 -27.75 -31.36
CA PRO A 323 2.50 -28.26 -31.12
C PRO A 323 1.44 -27.15 -31.06
N TRP A 324 1.81 -25.94 -30.61
CA TRP A 324 0.91 -24.79 -30.57
C TRP A 324 0.62 -24.20 -31.95
N LEU A 325 1.62 -24.23 -32.85
CA LEU A 325 1.41 -23.87 -34.27
C LEU A 325 0.50 -24.89 -34.95
N LEU A 326 0.75 -26.19 -34.73
CA LEU A 326 -0.09 -27.25 -35.30
C LEU A 326 -1.54 -27.18 -34.80
N LEU A 327 -1.76 -26.86 -33.52
CA LEU A 327 -3.09 -26.56 -32.98
C LEU A 327 -3.73 -25.35 -33.69
N THR A 328 -2.97 -24.27 -33.85
CA THR A 328 -3.42 -23.04 -34.53
C THR A 328 -3.84 -23.33 -35.97
N LEU A 329 -3.02 -24.08 -36.70
CA LEU A 329 -3.30 -24.53 -38.07
C LEU A 329 -4.53 -25.41 -38.15
N GLY A 330 -4.69 -26.34 -37.20
CA GLY A 330 -5.87 -27.18 -37.06
C GLY A 330 -7.16 -26.36 -36.94
N ARG A 331 -7.18 -25.39 -36.02
CA ARG A 331 -8.32 -24.48 -35.80
C ARG A 331 -8.63 -23.64 -37.05
N LEU A 332 -7.61 -23.08 -37.69
CA LEU A 332 -7.78 -22.28 -38.92
C LEU A 332 -8.26 -23.13 -40.11
N ALA A 333 -7.73 -24.35 -40.27
CA ALA A 333 -8.13 -25.28 -41.31
C ALA A 333 -9.58 -25.75 -41.14
N ALA A 334 -10.02 -26.00 -39.90
CA ALA A 334 -11.41 -26.30 -39.59
C ALA A 334 -12.33 -25.13 -40.00
N ARG A 335 -11.97 -23.90 -39.63
CA ARG A 335 -12.72 -22.68 -40.02
C ARG A 335 -12.72 -22.42 -41.53
N ALA A 336 -11.69 -22.89 -42.24
CA ALA A 336 -11.61 -22.86 -43.69
C ALA A 336 -12.33 -24.03 -44.38
N HIS A 337 -13.05 -24.88 -43.63
CA HIS A 337 -13.72 -26.10 -44.08
C HIS A 337 -12.77 -27.13 -44.75
N LYS A 338 -11.49 -27.16 -44.35
CA LYS A 338 -10.49 -28.14 -44.81
C LYS A 338 -10.32 -29.23 -43.76
N LEU A 339 -11.34 -30.06 -43.58
CA LEU A 339 -11.47 -31.00 -42.46
C LEU A 339 -10.31 -32.00 -42.36
N ASP A 340 -9.87 -32.59 -43.48
CA ASP A 340 -8.75 -33.55 -43.49
C ASP A 340 -7.44 -32.91 -43.04
N LYS A 341 -7.16 -31.69 -43.52
CA LYS A 341 -6.00 -30.91 -43.07
C LYS A 341 -6.11 -30.56 -41.59
N ALA A 342 -7.28 -30.13 -41.14
CA ALA A 342 -7.53 -29.78 -39.75
C ALA A 342 -7.22 -30.98 -38.84
N ARG A 343 -7.79 -32.15 -39.16
CA ARG A 343 -7.54 -33.40 -38.44
C ARG A 343 -6.06 -33.75 -38.42
N ALA A 344 -5.39 -33.73 -39.57
CA ALA A 344 -3.97 -34.07 -39.67
C ALA A 344 -3.08 -33.17 -38.79
N TYR A 345 -3.31 -31.85 -38.80
CA TYR A 345 -2.55 -30.92 -37.96
C TYR A 345 -2.83 -31.14 -36.46
N LEU A 346 -4.09 -31.34 -36.06
CA LEU A 346 -4.44 -31.55 -34.66
C LEU A 346 -3.92 -32.88 -34.11
N GLU A 347 -3.99 -33.97 -34.90
CA GLU A 347 -3.41 -35.26 -34.53
C GLU A 347 -1.88 -35.17 -34.43
N ALA A 348 -1.22 -34.43 -35.32
CA ALA A 348 0.22 -34.16 -35.23
C ALA A 348 0.58 -33.36 -33.97
N SER A 349 -0.22 -32.35 -33.60
CA SER A 349 -0.05 -31.59 -32.35
C SER A 349 -0.11 -32.52 -31.13
N LEU A 350 -1.14 -33.36 -31.03
CA LEU A 350 -1.32 -34.30 -29.92
C LEU A 350 -0.18 -35.32 -29.80
N LYS A 351 0.36 -35.79 -30.92
CA LYS A 351 1.51 -36.71 -30.93
C LYS A 351 2.76 -36.11 -30.29
N ILE A 352 2.93 -34.80 -30.42
CA ILE A 352 4.08 -34.08 -29.84
C ILE A 352 3.80 -33.72 -28.38
N THR A 353 2.66 -33.12 -28.10
CA THR A 353 2.27 -32.71 -26.74
C THR A 353 0.76 -32.85 -26.57
N PRO A 354 0.29 -33.75 -25.69
CA PRO A 354 -1.11 -33.80 -25.30
C PRO A 354 -1.55 -32.46 -24.68
N MET A 355 -2.53 -31.81 -25.29
CA MET A 355 -3.06 -30.52 -24.85
C MET A 355 -4.58 -30.55 -24.83
N ALA A 356 -5.17 -30.02 -23.76
CA ALA A 356 -6.63 -29.99 -23.60
C ALA A 356 -7.31 -29.22 -24.75
N ASP A 357 -6.73 -28.08 -25.14
CA ASP A 357 -7.15 -27.29 -26.30
C ASP A 357 -7.16 -28.07 -27.62
N THR A 358 -6.19 -28.96 -27.84
CA THR A 358 -6.12 -29.76 -29.06
C THR A 358 -7.16 -30.88 -29.04
N TYR A 359 -7.40 -31.48 -27.86
CA TYR A 359 -8.49 -32.43 -27.67
C TYR A 359 -9.86 -31.79 -27.89
N GLU A 360 -10.06 -30.58 -27.38
CA GLU A 360 -11.29 -29.80 -27.61
C GLU A 360 -11.49 -29.50 -29.10
N ALA A 361 -10.47 -29.02 -29.79
CA ALA A 361 -10.55 -28.72 -31.22
C ALA A 361 -10.84 -29.97 -32.09
N LEU A 362 -10.29 -31.15 -31.72
CA LEU A 362 -10.60 -32.41 -32.40
C LEU A 362 -12.02 -32.89 -32.10
N GLY A 363 -12.48 -32.73 -30.85
CA GLY A 363 -13.85 -33.03 -30.47
C GLY A 363 -14.83 -32.20 -31.30
N ALA A 364 -14.60 -30.89 -31.38
CA ALA A 364 -15.44 -29.96 -32.14
C ALA A 364 -15.45 -30.28 -33.65
N LEU A 365 -14.30 -30.68 -34.22
CA LEU A 365 -14.20 -31.09 -35.61
C LEU A 365 -15.04 -32.34 -35.94
N LEU A 366 -15.17 -33.26 -34.97
CA LEU A 366 -15.86 -34.53 -35.16
C LEU A 366 -17.32 -34.49 -34.71
N GLU A 367 -17.76 -33.45 -34.00
CA GLU A 367 -19.08 -33.38 -33.39
C GLU A 367 -20.23 -33.53 -34.41
N GLU A 368 -20.05 -32.96 -35.60
CA GLU A 368 -21.03 -33.03 -36.71
C GLU A 368 -21.03 -34.36 -37.49
N HIS A 369 -19.99 -35.19 -37.34
CA HIS A 369 -19.77 -36.37 -38.19
C HIS A 369 -19.64 -37.69 -37.42
N ASP A 370 -19.12 -37.67 -36.19
CA ASP A 370 -18.90 -38.82 -35.31
C ASP A 370 -18.95 -38.40 -33.83
N SER A 371 -20.17 -38.23 -33.31
CA SER A 371 -20.39 -37.77 -31.93
C SER A 371 -19.77 -38.69 -30.85
N PRO A 372 -19.78 -40.04 -30.98
CA PRO A 372 -19.07 -40.92 -30.05
C PRO A 372 -17.55 -40.68 -30.00
N ALA A 373 -16.91 -40.46 -31.15
CA ALA A 373 -15.49 -40.11 -31.19
C ALA A 373 -15.23 -38.73 -30.58
N ALA A 374 -16.07 -37.74 -30.88
CA ALA A 374 -15.99 -36.39 -30.31
C ALA A 374 -16.01 -36.42 -28.77
N VAL A 375 -16.96 -37.15 -28.17
CA VAL A 375 -17.08 -37.32 -26.71
C VAL A 375 -15.81 -37.93 -26.10
N THR A 376 -15.14 -38.83 -26.82
CA THR A 376 -13.91 -39.47 -26.35
C THR A 376 -12.77 -38.45 -26.26
N PHE A 377 -12.62 -37.60 -27.26
CA PHE A 377 -11.62 -36.51 -27.24
C PHE A 377 -11.93 -35.47 -26.17
N TYR A 378 -13.18 -35.02 -26.05
CA TYR A 378 -13.58 -34.10 -24.97
C TYR A 378 -13.30 -34.67 -23.58
N ARG A 379 -13.58 -35.96 -23.35
CA ARG A 379 -13.28 -36.64 -22.09
C ARG A 379 -11.79 -36.71 -21.81
N ALA A 380 -10.96 -36.97 -22.82
CA ALA A 380 -9.51 -36.97 -22.69
C ALA A 380 -8.97 -35.58 -22.31
N GLY A 381 -9.45 -34.52 -22.98
CA GLY A 381 -9.10 -33.14 -22.64
C GLY A 381 -9.47 -32.77 -21.19
N LEU A 382 -10.66 -33.15 -20.73
CA LEU A 382 -11.11 -32.89 -19.36
C LEU A 382 -10.30 -33.67 -18.32
N ARG A 383 -9.93 -34.92 -18.61
CA ARG A 383 -9.07 -35.72 -17.72
C ARG A 383 -7.69 -35.10 -17.56
N LEU A 384 -7.13 -34.59 -18.66
CA LEU A 384 -5.86 -33.88 -18.64
C LEU A 384 -5.91 -32.63 -17.74
N LEU A 385 -6.98 -31.81 -17.86
CA LEU A 385 -7.16 -30.62 -17.02
C LEU A 385 -7.36 -30.94 -15.53
N THR A 386 -7.98 -32.08 -15.21
CA THR A 386 -8.26 -32.49 -13.84
C THR A 386 -7.11 -33.27 -13.18
N GLY A 387 -5.99 -33.45 -13.87
CA GLY A 387 -4.81 -34.16 -13.36
C GLY A 387 -5.07 -35.63 -13.04
N ARG A 388 -6.12 -36.23 -13.61
CA ARG A 388 -6.49 -37.64 -13.36
C ARG A 388 -5.66 -38.63 -14.17
N ASP A 389 -4.82 -38.15 -15.08
CA ASP A 389 -3.89 -38.94 -15.87
C ASP A 389 -2.46 -38.41 -15.66
N GLU A 390 -1.74 -38.98 -14.69
CA GLU A 390 -0.30 -39.11 -14.83
C GLU A 390 -0.04 -40.02 -16.04
N VAL A 391 0.27 -39.40 -17.17
CA VAL A 391 1.14 -39.88 -18.25
C VAL A 391 1.34 -41.41 -18.27
N HIS A 392 0.47 -42.14 -18.98
CA HIS A 392 0.96 -43.29 -19.73
C HIS A 392 1.73 -42.74 -20.93
N THR A 393 3.04 -42.66 -20.72
CA THR A 393 4.05 -42.47 -21.75
C THR A 393 3.72 -43.33 -22.97
N GLY A 394 3.43 -42.68 -24.11
CA GLY A 394 3.62 -43.29 -25.42
C GLY A 394 2.43 -43.99 -26.08
N GLU A 395 1.24 -44.07 -25.48
CA GLU A 395 0.05 -44.49 -26.23
C GLU A 395 -0.72 -43.26 -26.71
N ALA A 396 -0.40 -42.81 -27.92
CA ALA A 396 -1.42 -42.15 -28.73
C ALA A 396 -2.63 -43.10 -28.75
N LEU A 397 -3.76 -42.65 -28.19
CA LEU A 397 -5.04 -43.36 -28.32
C LEU A 397 -5.17 -43.81 -29.78
N PRO A 398 -5.36 -45.11 -30.04
CA PRO A 398 -5.07 -45.69 -31.33
C PRO A 398 -5.89 -45.01 -32.42
N ALA A 399 -5.18 -44.45 -33.40
CA ALA A 399 -5.73 -44.29 -34.73
C ALA A 399 -6.10 -45.70 -35.23
N GLN A 400 -7.34 -45.84 -35.69
CA GLN A 400 -7.99 -47.03 -36.27
C GLN A 400 -8.69 -48.00 -35.30
N LYS A 401 -10.02 -48.02 -35.43
CA LYS A 401 -10.69 -49.25 -35.86
C LYS A 401 -11.45 -48.98 -37.17
N SER A 402 -11.36 -49.96 -38.05
CA SER A 402 -11.69 -49.96 -39.47
C SER A 402 -13.15 -49.62 -39.80
N LEU A 403 -13.32 -48.83 -40.86
CA LEU A 403 -14.43 -49.00 -41.81
C LEU A 403 -14.25 -50.35 -42.53
N ALA A 404 -14.81 -51.40 -41.93
CA ALA A 404 -15.15 -52.71 -42.52
C ALA A 404 -15.91 -53.41 -41.36
N THR A 405 -17.20 -53.71 -41.43
CA THR A 405 -18.09 -54.17 -42.51
C THR A 405 -19.49 -53.66 -42.23
#